data_AF-A0AAW0W830-F1
#
_entry.id   AF-A0AAW0W830-F1
#
_cell.length_a   1.000
_cell.length_b   1.000
_cell.length_c   1.000
_cell.angle_alpha   90.00
_cell.angle_beta   90.00
_cell.angle_gamma   90.00
#
_symmetry.space_group_name_H-M   'P 1'
#
loop_
_entity.id
_entity.type
_entity.pdbx_description
1 polymer ?
#
loop_
_entity_poly.entity_id
_entity_poly.type
_entity_poly.pdbx_seq_one_letter_code
_entity_poly.pdbx_strand_id
1 'polypeptide(L)'
;GTFLEERVIGILYDPNRTARIALVASGINMRYIVATENMKKGDLIRTSSYIPRITVRPKEGDAYPVGALPVSTLINCVENRPGDGARLIKAAGTAGVILRKMSDKVVVQLPTKREVALDPQCMVTVGRVSNIDHGKKHVGSAQRRRWLGRRPASGWWQRKDGYCGRKIRPLPPIKTYAPLQPKVPIMTLTLDNEGPPRPVIPSTDRVT
;
A
#
# COMPACT_ATOMS: atom_id res chain seq x y z
N GLY A 1 9.05 -2.05 23.16
CA GLY A 1 8.59 -1.12 22.12
C GLY A 1 7.18 -0.72 22.43
N THR A 2 6.81 0.54 22.21
CA THR A 2 5.43 1.00 22.37
C THR A 2 4.57 0.40 21.26
N PHE A 3 3.48 -0.26 21.63
CA PHE A 3 2.48 -0.79 20.70
C PHE A 3 1.25 0.11 20.78
N LEU A 4 0.69 0.47 19.63
CA LEU A 4 -0.67 1.02 19.58
C LEU A 4 -1.64 -0.16 19.52
N GLU A 5 -2.45 -0.31 20.56
CA GLU A 5 -3.52 -1.31 20.59
C GLU A 5 -4.85 -0.66 20.22
N GLU A 6 -5.56 -1.26 19.26
CA GLU A 6 -6.87 -0.79 18.83
C GLU A 6 -7.89 -1.94 18.94
N ARG A 7 -9.14 -1.59 19.27
CA ARG A 7 -10.25 -2.53 19.35
C ARG A 7 -11.14 -2.42 18.12
N VAL A 8 -11.50 -3.55 17.53
CA VAL A 8 -12.43 -3.61 16.40
C VAL A 8 -13.87 -3.41 16.90
N ILE A 9 -14.52 -2.34 16.46
CA ILE A 9 -15.93 -2.03 16.80
C ILE A 9 -16.89 -2.81 15.90
N GLY A 10 -16.55 -2.97 14.62
CA GLY A 10 -17.44 -3.63 13.67
C GLY A 10 -16.84 -3.72 12.27
N ILE A 11 -17.42 -4.59 11.46
CA ILE A 11 -17.00 -4.83 10.07
C ILE A 11 -18.16 -4.48 9.17
N LEU A 12 -17.90 -3.60 8.21
CA LEU A 12 -18.90 -2.99 7.34
C LEU A 12 -18.60 -3.32 5.88
N TYR A 13 -19.66 -3.27 5.08
CA TYR A 13 -19.56 -3.27 3.62
C TYR A 13 -19.15 -1.87 3.13
N ASP A 14 -18.23 -1.80 2.17
CA ASP A 14 -17.85 -0.55 1.48
C ASP A 14 -18.20 -0.67 -0.01
N PRO A 15 -19.06 0.20 -0.58
CA PRO A 15 -19.40 0.19 -2.00
C PRO A 15 -18.25 0.63 -2.92
N ASN A 16 -17.24 1.34 -2.40
CA ASN A 16 -16.15 1.92 -3.21
C ASN A 16 -14.98 0.97 -3.43
N ARG A 17 -14.96 -0.19 -2.76
CA ARG A 17 -13.91 -1.20 -2.91
C ARG A 17 -14.50 -2.60 -2.85
N THR A 18 -13.68 -3.60 -3.19
CA THR A 18 -14.12 -5.00 -3.15
C THR A 18 -14.01 -5.62 -1.76
N ALA A 19 -13.02 -5.19 -0.96
CA ALA A 19 -12.79 -5.64 0.41
C ALA A 19 -13.79 -5.03 1.40
N ARG A 20 -14.01 -5.69 2.56
CA ARG A 20 -14.74 -5.09 3.68
C ARG A 20 -13.84 -4.14 4.47
N ILE A 21 -14.45 -3.20 5.17
CA ILE A 21 -13.75 -2.26 6.05
C ILE A 21 -14.08 -2.58 7.50
N ALA A 22 -13.13 -2.33 8.39
CA ALA A 22 -13.34 -2.44 9.83
C ALA A 22 -13.27 -1.04 10.45
N LEU A 23 -14.21 -0.73 11.34
CA LEU A 23 -14.12 0.42 12.23
C LEU A 23 -13.33 0.00 13.46
N VAL A 24 -12.22 0.70 13.71
CA VAL A 24 -11.35 0.45 14.87
C VAL A 24 -11.26 1.70 15.73
N ALA A 25 -11.10 1.48 17.04
CA ALA A 25 -10.98 2.56 18.02
C ALA A 25 -9.83 2.32 18.98
N SER A 26 -9.15 3.42 19.34
CA SER A 26 -8.14 3.48 20.38
C SER A 26 -8.39 4.72 21.22
N GLY A 27 -8.95 4.52 22.43
CA GLY A 27 -9.38 5.62 23.30
C GLY A 27 -10.44 6.49 22.61
N ILE A 28 -10.08 7.75 22.32
CA ILE A 28 -10.96 8.75 21.72
C ILE A 28 -10.97 8.67 20.18
N ASN A 29 -9.89 8.14 19.59
CA ASN A 29 -9.70 8.14 18.14
C ASN A 29 -10.36 6.92 17.49
N MET A 30 -11.10 7.16 16.41
CA MET A 30 -11.71 6.12 15.59
C MET A 30 -11.28 6.28 14.13
N ARG A 31 -11.03 5.16 13.45
CA ARG A 31 -10.66 5.17 12.03
C ARG A 31 -11.14 3.91 11.32
N TYR A 32 -11.25 4.01 10.00
CA TYR A 32 -11.52 2.86 9.14
C TYR A 32 -10.23 2.25 8.63
N ILE A 33 -10.12 0.93 8.73
CA ILE A 33 -9.04 0.15 8.13
C ILE A 33 -9.62 -0.90 7.17
N VAL A 34 -8.77 -1.48 6.32
CA VAL A 34 -9.15 -2.65 5.52
C VAL A 34 -9.25 -3.86 6.45
N ALA A 35 -10.37 -4.56 6.44
CA ALA A 35 -10.56 -5.75 7.26
C ALA A 35 -9.77 -6.94 6.69
N THR A 36 -9.18 -7.75 7.57
CA THR A 36 -8.58 -9.04 7.20
C THR A 36 -9.64 -10.15 7.16
N GLU A 37 -9.27 -11.33 6.67
CA GLU A 37 -10.13 -12.50 6.46
C GLU A 37 -10.94 -12.90 7.70
N ASN A 38 -10.26 -13.13 8.83
CA ASN A 38 -10.86 -13.68 10.04
C ASN A 38 -11.12 -12.62 11.13
N MET A 39 -11.02 -11.34 10.79
CA MET A 39 -11.28 -10.26 11.74
C MET A 39 -12.73 -10.32 12.24
N LYS A 40 -12.93 -10.11 13.55
CA LYS A 40 -14.25 -10.08 14.19
C LYS A 40 -14.41 -8.84 15.06
N LYS A 41 -15.67 -8.50 15.36
CA LYS A 41 -15.99 -7.44 16.32
C LYS A 41 -15.49 -7.84 17.72
N GLY A 42 -14.79 -6.92 18.37
CA GLY A 42 -14.21 -7.11 19.69
C GLY A 42 -12.73 -7.50 19.69
N ASP A 43 -12.17 -7.86 18.53
CA ASP A 43 -10.75 -8.23 18.43
C ASP A 43 -9.84 -7.05 18.77
N LEU A 44 -8.70 -7.37 19.39
CA LEU A 44 -7.61 -6.43 19.66
C LEU A 44 -6.52 -6.61 18.60
N ILE A 45 -6.24 -5.53 17.86
CA ILE A 45 -5.18 -5.43 16.87
C ILE A 45 -4.04 -4.57 17.40
N ARG A 46 -2.82 -4.89 16.98
CA ARG A 46 -1.60 -4.18 17.39
C ARG A 46 -0.92 -3.56 16.20
N THR A 47 -0.47 -2.33 16.35
CA THR A 47 0.41 -1.65 15.40
C THR A 47 1.73 -1.32 16.09
N SER A 48 2.84 -1.66 15.44
CA SER A 48 4.16 -1.16 15.86
C SER A 48 5.04 -0.83 14.68
N SER A 49 5.92 0.16 14.86
CA SER A 49 6.93 0.56 13.87
C SER A 49 8.33 0.09 14.25
N TYR A 50 8.47 -0.74 15.29
CA TYR A 50 9.76 -1.20 15.79
C TYR A 50 10.17 -2.51 15.12
N ILE A 51 11.45 -2.61 14.72
CA ILE A 51 12.05 -3.84 14.20
C ILE A 51 12.86 -4.50 15.33
N PRO A 52 12.35 -5.58 15.96
CA PRO A 52 13.10 -6.33 16.94
C PRO A 52 14.22 -7.17 16.30
N ARG A 53 15.24 -7.51 17.10
CA ARG A 53 16.32 -8.42 16.70
C ARG A 53 15.82 -9.82 16.38
N ILE A 54 14.81 -10.28 17.12
CA ILE A 54 14.14 -11.58 16.92
C ILE A 54 12.80 -11.32 16.23
N THR A 55 12.45 -12.13 15.25
CA THR A 55 11.19 -11.97 14.51
C THR A 55 9.96 -12.11 15.41
N VAL A 56 8.95 -11.26 15.16
CA VAL A 56 7.69 -11.27 15.92
C VAL A 56 6.80 -12.43 15.46
N ARG A 57 6.07 -13.04 16.39
CA ARG A 57 5.03 -14.01 16.03
C ARG A 57 3.88 -13.29 15.28
N PRO A 58 3.62 -13.61 14.01
CA PRO A 58 2.61 -12.95 13.22
C PRO A 58 1.21 -13.33 13.73
N LYS A 59 0.39 -12.33 14.05
CA LYS A 59 -1.04 -12.48 14.34
C LYS A 59 -1.82 -11.73 13.27
N GLU A 60 -2.88 -12.34 12.75
CA GLU A 60 -3.71 -11.72 11.73
C GLU A 60 -4.33 -10.40 12.22
N GLY A 61 -4.30 -9.38 11.36
CA GLY A 61 -4.82 -8.04 11.67
C GLY A 61 -3.79 -7.09 12.27
N ASP A 62 -2.68 -7.61 12.81
CA ASP A 62 -1.62 -6.78 13.34
C ASP A 62 -0.78 -6.15 12.22
N ALA A 63 -0.23 -4.96 12.50
CA ALA A 63 0.59 -4.19 11.58
C ALA A 63 2.03 -4.05 12.11
N TYR A 64 2.99 -4.45 11.29
CA TYR A 64 4.42 -4.47 11.61
C TYR A 64 5.24 -3.98 10.41
N PRO A 65 6.50 -3.55 10.62
CA PRO A 65 7.43 -3.38 9.51
C PRO A 65 7.74 -4.74 8.90
N VAL A 66 7.93 -4.80 7.57
CA VAL A 66 8.24 -6.05 6.85
C VAL A 66 9.46 -6.77 7.46
N GLY A 67 10.47 -6.01 7.90
CA GLY A 67 11.68 -6.54 8.53
C GLY A 67 11.43 -7.30 9.84
N ALA A 68 10.36 -6.99 10.57
CA ALA A 68 10.03 -7.60 11.86
C ALA A 68 9.38 -8.99 11.73
N LEU A 69 8.73 -9.28 10.60
CA LEU A 69 7.91 -10.50 10.40
C LEU A 69 8.74 -11.67 9.88
N PRO A 70 8.49 -12.93 10.27
CA PRO A 70 9.23 -14.07 9.74
C PRO A 70 9.02 -14.27 8.23
N VAL A 71 9.93 -15.01 7.61
CA VAL A 71 9.79 -15.45 6.21
C VAL A 71 8.56 -16.36 6.09
N SER A 72 7.95 -16.42 4.91
CA SER A 72 6.74 -17.18 4.61
C SER A 72 5.47 -16.68 5.31
N THR A 73 5.47 -15.46 5.82
CA THR A 73 4.26 -14.83 6.36
C THR A 73 3.37 -14.29 5.25
N LEU A 74 2.07 -14.49 5.41
CA LEU A 74 1.05 -13.86 4.57
C LEU A 74 0.85 -12.42 5.00
N ILE A 75 0.91 -11.50 4.03
CA ILE A 75 0.80 -10.06 4.27
C ILE A 75 -0.12 -9.39 3.25
N ASN A 76 -0.72 -8.28 3.65
CA ASN A 76 -1.53 -7.41 2.81
C ASN A 76 -1.29 -5.93 3.16
N CYS A 77 -1.96 -5.03 2.43
CA CYS A 77 -1.86 -3.56 2.59
C CYS A 77 -0.40 -3.08 2.66
N VAL A 78 0.40 -3.49 1.68
CA VAL A 78 1.85 -3.29 1.69
C VAL A 78 2.22 -1.89 1.20
N GLU A 79 3.12 -1.22 1.94
CA GLU A 79 3.73 0.04 1.52
C GLU A 79 4.75 -0.17 0.38
N ASN A 80 4.85 0.80 -0.55
CA ASN A 80 5.92 0.79 -1.55
C ASN A 80 7.24 1.33 -0.99
N ARG A 81 7.15 2.35 -0.12
CA ARG A 81 8.24 3.02 0.57
C ARG A 81 7.77 3.33 1.99
N PRO A 82 8.67 3.42 2.98
CA PRO A 82 8.29 3.74 4.35
C PRO A 82 7.48 5.04 4.40
N GLY A 83 6.27 4.99 4.97
CA GLY A 83 5.41 6.17 5.14
C GLY A 83 4.60 6.60 3.91
N ASP A 84 4.70 5.90 2.78
CA ASP A 84 3.89 6.16 1.57
C ASP A 84 2.44 5.65 1.73
N GLY A 85 2.17 4.92 2.82
CA GLY A 85 0.92 4.25 3.10
C GLY A 85 0.69 3.01 2.21
N ALA A 86 -0.33 2.23 2.57
CA ALA A 86 -0.64 0.99 1.89
C ALA A 86 -1.05 1.21 0.42
N ARG A 87 -0.20 0.77 -0.51
CA ARG A 87 -0.44 0.90 -1.96
C ARG A 87 -0.67 -0.43 -2.64
N LEU A 88 -0.02 -1.50 -2.18
CA LEU A 88 -0.11 -2.82 -2.77
C LEU A 88 -1.04 -3.74 -1.95
N ILE A 89 -1.62 -4.75 -2.61
CA ILE A 89 -2.36 -5.87 -1.96
C ILE A 89 -3.53 -5.38 -1.09
N LYS A 90 -4.46 -4.62 -1.69
CA LYS A 90 -5.67 -4.09 -1.02
C LYS A 90 -6.99 -4.72 -1.49
N ALA A 91 -6.94 -5.52 -2.55
CA ALA A 91 -8.14 -6.08 -3.15
C ALA A 91 -8.67 -7.26 -2.33
N ALA A 92 -9.99 -7.49 -2.38
CA ALA A 92 -10.65 -8.59 -1.69
C ALA A 92 -9.95 -9.95 -1.91
N GLY A 93 -9.73 -10.69 -0.84
CA GLY A 93 -9.10 -12.02 -0.88
C GLY A 93 -7.62 -12.05 -1.30
N THR A 94 -6.97 -10.90 -1.53
CA THR A 94 -5.55 -10.88 -1.92
C THR A 94 -4.62 -10.98 -0.72
N ALA A 95 -3.48 -11.64 -0.92
CA ALA A 95 -2.37 -11.73 0.03
C ALA A 95 -1.05 -11.85 -0.76
N GLY A 96 0.03 -11.33 -0.19
CA GLY A 96 1.40 -11.58 -0.62
C GLY A 96 2.13 -12.44 0.40
N VAL A 97 3.33 -12.89 0.03
CA VAL A 97 4.17 -13.74 0.88
C VAL A 97 5.56 -13.14 0.98
N ILE A 98 6.13 -13.10 2.19
CA ILE A 98 7.55 -12.75 2.38
C ILE A 98 8.41 -13.94 1.94
N LEU A 99 9.28 -13.75 0.93
CA LEU A 99 10.11 -14.84 0.39
C LEU A 99 11.47 -14.93 1.06
N ARG A 100 12.18 -13.81 1.18
CA ARG A 100 13.53 -13.76 1.73
C ARG A 100 13.85 -12.39 2.27
N LYS A 101 14.73 -12.35 3.26
CA LYS A 101 15.25 -11.12 3.86
C LYS A 101 16.74 -11.00 3.55
N MET A 102 17.14 -9.84 3.07
CA MET A 102 18.52 -9.39 2.99
C MET A 102 18.72 -8.30 4.04
N SER A 103 19.97 -7.89 4.29
CA SER A 103 20.26 -6.82 5.27
C SER A 103 19.50 -5.53 4.95
N ASP A 104 19.46 -5.16 3.68
CA ASP A 104 18.99 -3.83 3.25
C ASP A 104 17.58 -3.86 2.67
N LYS A 105 17.11 -5.04 2.25
CA LYS A 105 15.85 -5.21 1.52
C LYS A 105 15.15 -6.50 1.89
N VAL A 106 13.82 -6.48 1.86
CA VAL A 106 12.98 -7.66 1.99
C VAL A 106 12.27 -7.93 0.67
N VAL A 107 12.34 -9.16 0.20
CA VAL A 107 11.68 -9.58 -1.04
C VAL A 107 10.32 -10.17 -0.73
N VAL A 108 9.29 -9.59 -1.32
CA VAL A 108 7.89 -9.99 -1.19
C VAL A 108 7.35 -10.44 -2.54
N GLN A 109 6.61 -11.55 -2.54
CA GLN A 109 5.84 -12.01 -3.69
C GLN A 109 4.45 -11.37 -3.69
N LEU A 110 4.09 -10.70 -4.77
CA LEU A 110 2.75 -10.14 -4.97
C LEU A 110 1.75 -11.23 -5.40
N PRO A 111 0.42 -10.96 -5.32
CA PRO A 111 -0.61 -11.87 -5.85
C PRO A 111 -0.44 -12.20 -7.34
N THR A 112 0.23 -11.32 -8.10
CA THR A 112 0.57 -11.52 -9.52
C THR A 112 1.78 -12.46 -9.73
N LYS A 113 2.33 -13.03 -8.65
CA LYS A 113 3.58 -13.80 -8.60
C LYS A 113 4.84 -13.01 -8.92
N ARG A 114 4.72 -11.70 -9.17
CA ARG A 114 5.88 -10.81 -9.34
C ARG A 114 6.57 -10.56 -8.00
N GLU A 115 7.89 -10.59 -8.00
CA GLU A 115 8.71 -10.24 -6.84
C GLU A 115 8.95 -8.73 -6.77
N VAL A 116 8.94 -8.20 -5.55
CA VAL A 116 9.23 -6.81 -5.23
C VAL A 116 10.21 -6.77 -4.07
N ALA A 117 11.25 -5.95 -4.19
CA ALA A 117 12.16 -5.64 -3.10
C ALA A 117 11.71 -4.36 -2.40
N LEU A 118 11.47 -4.45 -1.10
CA LEU A 118 11.00 -3.38 -0.22
C LEU A 118 12.05 -3.05 0.83
N ASP A 119 11.96 -1.84 1.38
CA ASP A 119 12.70 -1.45 2.57
C ASP A 119 12.18 -2.23 3.80
N PRO A 120 13.05 -2.73 4.70
CA PRO A 120 12.64 -3.39 5.94
C PRO A 120 11.68 -2.56 6.81
N GLN A 121 11.73 -1.22 6.72
CA GLN A 121 10.89 -0.28 7.47
C GLN A 121 9.49 -0.10 6.88
N CYS A 122 9.22 -0.60 5.67
CA CYS A 122 7.88 -0.51 5.09
C CYS A 122 6.85 -1.20 5.99
N MET A 123 5.71 -0.56 6.23
CA MET A 123 4.63 -1.14 7.02
C MET A 123 3.80 -2.14 6.20
N VAL A 124 3.37 -3.20 6.85
CA VAL A 124 2.45 -4.21 6.31
C VAL A 124 1.48 -4.68 7.37
N THR A 125 0.31 -5.14 6.95
CA THR A 125 -0.62 -5.87 7.82
C THR A 125 -0.48 -7.36 7.57
N VAL A 126 -0.58 -8.15 8.65
CA VAL A 126 -0.47 -9.61 8.60
C VAL A 126 -1.81 -10.21 8.20
N GLY A 127 -1.76 -11.16 7.26
CA GLY A 127 -2.89 -11.96 6.82
C GLY A 127 -3.37 -11.64 5.41
N ARG A 128 -4.57 -12.15 5.09
CA ARG A 128 -5.26 -11.96 3.81
C ARG A 128 -6.35 -10.90 3.96
N VAL A 129 -6.64 -10.18 2.87
CA VAL A 129 -7.74 -9.22 2.83
C VAL A 129 -9.10 -9.96 2.90
N SER A 130 -10.06 -9.39 3.61
CA SER A 130 -11.44 -9.89 3.72
C SER A 130 -12.15 -10.11 2.37
N ASN A 131 -13.30 -10.81 2.43
CA ASN A 131 -14.20 -11.07 1.31
C ASN A 131 -13.59 -11.97 0.20
N ILE A 132 -13.19 -13.19 0.57
CA ILE A 132 -12.44 -14.10 -0.31
C ILE A 132 -13.27 -14.62 -1.47
N ASP A 133 -14.55 -14.89 -1.24
CA ASP A 133 -15.45 -15.41 -2.27
C ASP A 133 -15.92 -14.32 -3.26
N HIS A 134 -15.37 -13.09 -3.18
CA HIS A 134 -15.68 -12.03 -4.13
C HIS A 134 -15.43 -12.47 -5.58
N GLY A 135 -14.36 -13.24 -5.84
CA GLY A 135 -14.03 -13.76 -7.17
C GLY A 135 -15.02 -14.81 -7.70
N LYS A 136 -15.76 -15.48 -6.82
CA LYS A 136 -16.76 -16.50 -7.19
C LYS A 136 -18.15 -15.90 -7.41
N LYS A 137 -18.35 -14.62 -7.14
CA LYS A 137 -19.67 -13.97 -7.19
C LYS A 137 -20.15 -13.78 -8.64
N HIS A 138 -21.23 -14.45 -9.01
CA HIS A 138 -21.88 -14.24 -10.29
C HIS A 138 -22.66 -12.92 -10.35
N VAL A 139 -22.60 -12.24 -11.50
CA VAL A 139 -23.33 -10.99 -11.72
C VAL A 139 -24.82 -11.25 -12.00
N GLY A 140 -25.15 -12.38 -12.64
CA GLY A 140 -26.52 -12.81 -12.92
C GLY A 140 -27.15 -12.06 -14.10
N SER A 141 -27.42 -10.76 -13.94
CA SER A 141 -28.11 -9.94 -14.94
C SER A 141 -27.25 -8.80 -15.49
N ALA A 142 -27.52 -8.36 -16.72
CA ALA A 142 -26.90 -7.17 -17.29
C ALA A 142 -27.24 -5.90 -16.49
N GLN A 143 -28.44 -5.84 -15.89
CA GLN A 143 -28.87 -4.72 -15.05
C GLN A 143 -27.98 -4.54 -13.82
N ARG A 144 -27.53 -5.63 -13.20
CA ARG A 144 -26.62 -5.56 -12.06
C ARG A 144 -25.28 -4.93 -12.44
N ARG A 145 -24.80 -5.09 -13.68
CA ARG A 145 -23.61 -4.37 -14.17
C ARG A 145 -23.85 -2.87 -14.26
N ARG A 146 -25.05 -2.45 -14.64
CA ARG A 146 -25.45 -1.03 -14.67
C ARG A 146 -25.51 -0.44 -13.26
N TRP A 147 -26.02 -1.18 -12.27
CA TRP A 147 -25.97 -0.76 -10.85
C TRP A 147 -24.56 -0.58 -10.31
N LEU A 148 -23.59 -1.36 -10.82
CA LEU A 148 -22.17 -1.20 -10.52
C LEU A 148 -21.50 -0.05 -11.32
N GLY A 149 -22.27 0.76 -12.04
CA GLY A 149 -21.77 1.89 -12.84
C GLY A 149 -21.04 1.49 -14.13
N ARG A 150 -21.18 0.25 -14.61
CA ARG A 150 -20.50 -0.23 -15.82
C ARG A 150 -21.43 -0.16 -17.03
N ARG A 151 -21.03 0.61 -18.05
CA ARG A 151 -21.71 0.72 -19.36
C ARG A 151 -21.38 -0.49 -20.25
N PRO A 152 -22.25 -0.84 -21.22
CA PRO A 152 -21.92 -1.83 -22.24
C PRO A 152 -20.75 -1.37 -23.11
N ALA A 153 -20.01 -2.33 -23.68
CA ALA A 153 -18.98 -2.05 -24.67
C ALA A 153 -19.60 -1.52 -25.97
N SER A 154 -18.80 -0.87 -26.81
CA SER A 154 -19.23 -0.43 -28.13
C SER A 154 -19.61 -1.63 -29.01
N GLY A 155 -20.59 -1.43 -29.91
CA GLY A 155 -20.94 -2.42 -30.94
C GLY A 155 -20.05 -2.39 -32.17
N TRP A 156 -19.02 -1.53 -32.18
CA TRP A 156 -18.10 -1.40 -33.31
C TRP A 156 -17.24 -2.64 -33.46
N TRP A 157 -17.37 -3.31 -34.61
CA TRP A 157 -16.58 -4.50 -34.89
C TRP A 157 -15.13 -4.12 -35.22
N GLN A 158 -14.17 -4.80 -34.58
CA GLN A 158 -12.75 -4.64 -34.83
C GLN A 158 -12.15 -6.00 -35.21
N ARG A 159 -11.33 -6.01 -36.27
CA ARG A 159 -10.57 -7.22 -36.65
C ARG A 159 -9.54 -7.52 -35.56
N LYS A 160 -9.38 -8.79 -35.20
CA LYS A 160 -8.35 -9.21 -34.23
C LYS A 160 -6.97 -9.17 -34.87
N ASP A 161 -6.02 -8.57 -34.18
CA ASP A 161 -4.62 -8.50 -34.60
C ASP A 161 -3.76 -9.56 -33.89
N GLY A 162 -2.46 -9.61 -34.24
CA GLY A 162 -1.48 -10.52 -33.63
C GLY A 162 -1.29 -10.37 -32.11
N TYR A 163 -1.82 -9.30 -31.50
CA TYR A 163 -1.85 -9.09 -30.05
C TYR A 163 -2.81 -10.06 -29.33
N CYS A 164 -3.93 -10.44 -29.95
CA CYS A 164 -5.01 -11.20 -29.30
C CYS A 164 -4.67 -12.67 -28.99
N GLY A 165 -3.59 -13.20 -29.55
CA GLY A 165 -3.14 -14.57 -29.28
C GLY A 165 -2.54 -14.73 -27.87
N ARG A 166 -2.58 -15.95 -27.33
CA ARG A 166 -1.96 -16.29 -26.04
C ARG A 166 -0.46 -15.98 -26.09
N LYS A 167 0.02 -15.18 -25.13
CA LYS A 167 1.46 -14.86 -24.98
C LYS A 167 2.00 -15.52 -23.73
N ILE A 168 2.92 -16.46 -23.89
CA ILE A 168 3.69 -17.04 -22.78
C ILE A 168 4.91 -16.15 -22.59
N ARG A 169 4.93 -15.37 -21.50
CA ARG A 169 6.03 -14.47 -21.16
C ARG A 169 6.71 -14.98 -19.90
N PRO A 170 8.05 -14.86 -19.79
CA PRO A 170 8.73 -15.11 -18.53
C PRO A 170 8.25 -14.12 -17.47
N LEU A 171 8.43 -14.48 -16.19
CA LEU A 171 8.14 -13.55 -15.10
C LEU A 171 9.03 -12.30 -15.22
N PRO A 172 8.47 -11.09 -15.04
CA PRO A 172 9.27 -9.88 -15.06
C PRO A 172 10.29 -9.88 -13.92
N PRO A 173 11.42 -9.18 -14.09
CA PRO A 173 12.43 -9.09 -13.04
C PRO A 173 11.89 -8.40 -11.79
N ILE A 174 12.61 -8.63 -10.68
CA ILE A 174 12.27 -8.06 -9.37
C ILE A 174 12.16 -6.55 -9.46
N LYS A 175 11.04 -6.01 -8.97
CA LYS A 175 10.84 -4.56 -8.94
C LYS A 175 11.46 -3.99 -7.66
N THR A 176 12.34 -3.00 -7.80
CA THR A 176 12.88 -2.24 -6.67
C THR A 176 12.28 -0.84 -6.68
N TYR A 177 11.86 -0.32 -5.53
CA TYR A 177 11.45 1.07 -5.40
C TYR A 177 12.63 1.94 -5.00
N ALA A 178 12.85 3.02 -5.74
CA ALA A 178 13.79 4.07 -5.34
C ALA A 178 13.26 4.80 -4.09
N PRO A 179 14.16 5.34 -3.23
CA PRO A 179 13.76 6.16 -2.09
C PRO A 179 12.95 7.38 -2.54
N LEU A 180 12.10 7.89 -1.64
CA LEU A 180 11.31 9.08 -1.92
C LEU A 180 12.29 10.26 -2.07
N GLN A 181 12.29 10.91 -3.23
CA GLN A 181 13.04 12.16 -3.37
C GLN A 181 12.47 13.18 -2.38
N PRO A 182 13.31 13.94 -1.66
CA PRO A 182 12.81 15.00 -0.80
C PRO A 182 11.96 15.93 -1.66
N LYS A 183 10.77 16.27 -1.16
CA LYS A 183 9.91 17.24 -1.85
C LYS A 183 10.72 18.52 -1.95
N VAL A 184 10.95 19.02 -3.16
CA VAL A 184 11.64 20.30 -3.39
C VAL A 184 11.01 21.33 -2.46
N PRO A 185 11.80 22.11 -1.70
CA PRO A 185 11.23 23.11 -0.81
C PRO A 185 10.33 24.01 -1.64
N ILE A 186 9.06 24.10 -1.22
CA ILE A 186 8.13 25.05 -1.82
C ILE A 186 8.74 26.42 -1.51
N MET A 187 9.20 27.14 -2.53
CA MET A 187 9.60 28.52 -2.36
C MET A 187 8.36 29.29 -1.91
N THR A 188 8.25 29.54 -0.62
CA THR A 188 7.30 30.51 -0.10
C THR A 188 7.82 31.86 -0.54
N LEU A 189 7.24 32.39 -1.63
CA LEU A 189 7.41 33.79 -2.00
C LEU A 189 6.70 34.60 -0.91
N THR A 190 7.43 34.92 0.17
CA THR A 190 6.99 35.98 1.07
C THR A 190 7.05 37.28 0.27
N LEU A 191 5.94 38.02 0.24
CA LEU A 191 5.93 39.41 -0.20
C LEU A 191 6.63 40.24 0.89
N ASP A 192 7.91 39.98 1.12
CA ASP A 192 8.74 40.93 1.83
C ASP A 192 8.97 42.05 0.82
N ASN A 193 8.43 43.24 1.10
CA ASN A 193 8.61 44.45 0.29
C ASN A 193 10.09 44.89 0.20
N GLU A 194 11.01 44.11 0.74
CA GLU A 194 12.45 44.27 0.57
C GLU A 194 12.93 43.24 -0.45
N GLY A 195 13.15 43.70 -1.68
CA GLY A 195 13.73 42.87 -2.74
C GLY A 195 15.07 42.25 -2.30
N PRO A 196 15.55 41.21 -3.02
CA PRO A 196 16.80 40.54 -2.65
C PRO A 196 17.92 41.58 -2.50
N PRO A 197 18.78 41.47 -1.46
CA PRO A 197 19.87 42.42 -1.27
C PRO A 197 20.69 42.45 -2.56
N ARG A 198 20.80 43.64 -3.16
CA ARG A 198 21.59 43.82 -4.38
C ARG A 198 23.01 43.32 -4.09
N PRO A 199 23.61 42.51 -4.96
CA PRO A 199 25.02 42.15 -4.78
C PRO A 199 25.82 43.45 -4.75
N VAL A 200 26.50 43.71 -3.64
CA VAL A 200 27.49 44.78 -3.55
C VAL A 200 28.62 44.37 -4.48
N ILE A 201 28.61 44.92 -5.70
CA ILE A 201 29.73 44.79 -6.62
C ILE A 201 30.87 45.57 -5.95
N PRO A 202 32.00 44.93 -5.57
CA PRO A 202 33.12 45.68 -5.04
C PRO A 202 33.55 46.70 -6.09
N SER A 203 33.65 47.97 -5.69
CA SER A 203 34.27 48.98 -6.53
C SER A 203 35.65 48.47 -6.88
N THR A 204 35.89 48.20 -8.16
CA THR A 204 37.24 47.98 -8.66
C THR A 204 38.01 49.27 -8.40
N ASP A 205 38.76 49.28 -7.30
CA ASP A 205 39.79 50.28 -7.08
C ASP A 205 40.68 50.26 -8.31
N ARG A 206 40.69 51.41 -8.99
CA ARG A 206 41.61 51.66 -10.09
C ARG A 206 43.01 51.56 -9.51
N VAL A 207 43.76 50.59 -9.99
CA VAL A 207 45.21 50.59 -9.92
C VAL A 207 45.71 51.87 -10.59
N THR A 208 46.21 52.80 -9.77
CA THR A 208 47.41 53.63 -10.01
C THR A 208 47.96 54.02 -8.64
#